data_AF-A0A7J6RQZ8-F1
#
_entry.id   AF-A0A7J6RQZ8-F1
#
_cell.length_a   1.000
_cell.length_b   1.000
_cell.length_c   1.000
_cell.angle_alpha   90.00
_cell.angle_beta   90.00
_cell.angle_gamma   90.00
#
_symmetry.space_group_name_H-M   'P 1'
#
loop_
_entity.id
_entity.type
_entity.pdbx_description
1 polymer ?
#
loop_
_entity_poly.entity_id
_entity_poly.type
_entity_poly.pdbx_seq_one_letter_code
_entity_poly.pdbx_strand_id
1 'polypeptide(L)'
;MSKTTMTPEEQLEDLQRRFQLLEGERKATYETAQLNIKQNKEIIKQMKEENRSLRTQIAQLRTEVPKSVEKQLEGKMSELNVAKNKLDAFLDTNSKKEKLVAELADKVREMSADAVKPTSDNSPQMRQVRVLENRLDKTLVKFNEAQSIKRTYEQILKRLEEERMSFDNQLQAVERTLKSKEHDYEELLLLSHDAYHAKEMAQAELHRFEQGVMEERNQRDKEVHEKKALVQQRVEMNHRLEQRERMLRQQQDLDKSGEMALRTTGAMAHMTAGITHGKAEEERQRMNDYEDAFRRIREATGVSDVNEVIQKFLNQEDTLTNLLNLTNDYQERINSLISDYSTLKGRVDEMKFSASGGAGRRQVADDLEARLSEAADKAERNKAKYERLAKMIVDVNAGVFHLAGKLESVDLDGEPQLDAVDAPIEEVLSQVELKLSKLISSTGWDTGANKRVVPASEAASFEDRLLDKIADMQSGLVRVRATEGQLQQQEQDDMANDDGEDEDDGSFDEKRASGQPTGGVDEDVWNRKHVKYNSQQIIEKQLKKERKKAAAAGAGASRKA
;
A
#
# COMPACT_ATOMS: atom_id res chain seq x y z
N MET A 1 50.20 85.44 174.99
CA MET A 1 49.09 85.33 175.96
C MET A 1 48.91 83.86 176.32
N SER A 2 48.60 83.63 177.60
CA SER A 2 47.91 82.47 178.18
C SER A 2 48.22 81.06 177.67
N LYS A 3 48.88 80.30 178.55
CA LYS A 3 48.90 78.84 178.59
C LYS A 3 47.44 78.34 178.74
N THR A 4 46.96 77.50 177.81
CA THR A 4 45.76 76.66 178.00
C THR A 4 45.95 75.30 177.35
N THR A 5 46.18 74.33 178.23
CA THR A 5 45.96 72.88 178.20
C THR A 5 45.20 72.27 177.00
N MET A 6 45.88 71.45 176.20
CA MET A 6 45.27 70.27 175.57
C MET A 6 45.38 69.09 176.55
N THR A 7 44.33 68.28 176.59
CA THR A 7 44.31 67.08 177.43
C THR A 7 45.11 65.94 176.77
N PRO A 8 45.74 65.05 177.56
CA PRO A 8 46.55 63.97 177.01
C PRO A 8 45.77 62.97 176.14
N GLU A 9 44.44 62.88 176.27
CA GLU A 9 43.58 62.04 175.40
C GLU A 9 43.45 62.62 173.98
N GLU A 10 43.26 63.93 173.83
CA GLU A 10 43.19 64.59 172.52
C GLU A 10 44.54 64.52 171.78
N GLN A 11 45.67 64.57 172.50
CA GLN A 11 47.00 64.38 171.90
C GLN A 11 47.23 62.94 171.44
N LEU A 12 46.66 61.94 172.12
CA LEU A 12 46.78 60.53 171.74
C LEU A 12 45.92 60.22 170.51
N GLU A 13 44.69 60.74 170.45
CA GLU A 13 43.81 60.52 169.30
C GLU A 13 44.36 61.19 168.03
N ASP A 14 44.93 62.39 168.15
CA ASP A 14 45.57 63.09 167.03
C ASP A 14 46.83 62.36 166.55
N LEU A 15 47.59 61.76 167.48
CA LEU A 15 48.74 60.91 167.16
C LEU A 15 48.32 59.60 166.48
N GLN A 16 47.20 59.00 166.90
CA GLN A 16 46.64 57.79 166.26
C GLN A 16 46.11 58.07 164.84
N ARG A 17 45.42 59.21 164.61
CA ARG A 17 45.01 59.62 163.26
C ARG A 17 46.20 59.87 162.35
N ARG A 18 47.24 60.52 162.89
CA ARG A 18 48.50 60.75 162.16
C ARG A 18 49.20 59.44 161.81
N PHE A 19 49.14 58.43 162.69
CA PHE A 19 49.68 57.10 162.42
C PHE A 19 48.91 56.36 161.33
N GLN A 20 47.58 56.40 161.32
CA GLN A 20 46.76 55.82 160.24
C GLN A 20 47.02 56.48 158.88
N LEU A 21 47.16 57.81 158.84
CA LEU A 21 47.52 58.54 157.63
C LEU A 21 48.92 58.14 157.12
N LEU A 22 49.89 58.01 158.03
CA LEU A 22 51.23 57.51 157.72
C LEU A 22 51.23 56.05 157.24
N GLU A 23 50.37 55.18 157.78
CA GLU A 23 50.21 53.81 157.27
C GLU A 23 49.58 53.79 155.86
N GLY A 24 48.61 54.69 155.61
CA GLY A 24 48.04 54.90 154.28
C GLY A 24 49.07 55.39 153.26
N GLU A 25 49.89 56.40 153.62
CA GLU A 25 50.99 56.90 152.79
C GLU A 25 52.07 55.82 152.58
N ARG A 26 52.40 55.03 153.61
CA ARG A 26 53.35 53.92 153.48
C ARG A 26 52.83 52.83 152.54
N LYS A 27 51.53 52.55 152.56
CA LYS A 27 50.90 51.58 151.66
C LYS A 27 50.86 52.09 150.22
N ALA A 28 50.46 53.34 150.00
CA ALA A 28 50.42 53.96 148.68
C ALA A 28 51.82 54.06 148.04
N THR A 29 52.84 54.43 148.82
CA THR A 29 54.25 54.47 148.37
C THR A 29 54.80 53.08 148.05
N TYR A 30 54.42 52.06 148.82
CA TYR A 30 54.79 50.67 148.52
C TYR A 30 54.13 50.14 147.24
N GLU A 31 52.84 50.44 147.03
CA GLU A 31 52.10 50.07 145.82
C GLU A 31 52.66 50.77 144.57
N THR A 32 52.99 52.06 144.65
CA THR A 32 53.67 52.78 143.55
C THR A 32 55.09 52.26 143.30
N ALA A 33 55.85 51.92 144.35
CA ALA A 33 57.16 51.30 144.19
C ALA A 33 57.07 49.92 143.51
N GLN A 34 56.08 49.09 143.87
CA GLN A 34 55.86 47.80 143.20
C GLN A 34 55.45 47.96 141.73
N LEU A 35 54.60 48.95 141.41
CA LEU A 35 54.20 49.25 140.04
C LEU A 35 55.41 49.66 139.19
N ASN A 36 56.26 50.55 139.72
CA ASN A 36 57.49 50.98 139.06
C ASN A 36 58.48 49.82 138.87
N ILE A 37 58.60 48.91 139.84
CA ILE A 37 59.42 47.70 139.69
C ILE A 37 58.89 46.79 138.57
N LYS A 38 57.57 46.63 138.44
CA LYS A 38 56.96 45.87 137.34
C LYS A 38 57.22 46.53 135.99
N GLN A 39 57.00 47.85 135.88
CA GLN A 39 57.27 48.60 134.65
C GLN A 39 58.75 48.52 134.25
N ASN A 40 59.67 48.67 135.20
CA ASN A 40 61.11 48.55 134.93
C ASN A 40 61.50 47.13 134.47
N LYS A 41 60.86 46.08 135.00
CA LYS A 41 61.07 44.70 134.51
C LYS A 41 60.58 44.51 133.08
N GLU A 42 59.47 45.12 132.70
CA GLU A 42 58.92 45.11 131.34
C GLU A 42 59.88 45.78 130.34
N ILE A 43 60.40 46.96 130.68
CA ILE A 43 61.35 47.72 129.84
C ILE A 43 62.64 46.94 129.64
N ILE A 44 63.19 46.30 130.69
CA ILE A 44 64.39 45.46 130.57
C ILE A 44 64.14 44.27 129.64
N LYS A 45 62.93 43.68 129.64
CA LYS A 45 62.59 42.58 128.74
C LYS A 45 62.57 43.05 127.29
N GLN A 46 61.94 44.19 126.99
CA GLN A 46 61.91 44.79 125.65
C GLN A 46 63.33 45.10 125.14
N MET A 47 64.15 45.76 125.95
CA MET A 47 65.54 46.09 125.60
C MET A 47 66.41 44.83 125.31
N LYS A 48 66.12 43.69 125.95
CA LYS A 48 66.81 42.42 125.69
C LYS A 48 66.36 41.76 124.38
N GLU A 49 65.07 41.83 124.05
CA GLU A 49 64.55 41.35 122.76
C GLU A 49 65.09 42.18 121.60
N GLU A 50 65.13 43.51 121.74
CA GLU A 50 65.75 44.41 120.75
C GLU A 50 67.24 44.12 120.56
N ASN A 51 68.00 43.93 121.64
CA ASN A 51 69.42 43.55 121.55
C ASN A 51 69.62 42.20 120.85
N ARG A 52 68.72 41.23 121.08
CA ARG A 52 68.79 39.93 120.41
C ARG A 52 68.48 40.06 118.92
N SER A 53 67.50 40.88 118.55
CA SER A 53 67.16 41.19 117.15
C SER A 53 68.32 41.86 116.43
N LEU A 54 68.91 42.90 117.03
CA LEU A 54 70.05 43.63 116.46
C LEU A 54 71.29 42.74 116.30
N ARG A 55 71.57 41.87 117.27
CA ARG A 55 72.66 40.87 117.15
C ARG A 55 72.41 39.89 116.01
N THR A 56 71.17 39.52 115.76
CA THR A 56 70.80 38.61 114.65
C THR A 56 70.95 39.32 113.30
N GLN A 57 70.56 40.58 113.19
CA GLN A 57 70.75 41.40 111.97
C GLN A 57 72.23 41.63 111.66
N ILE A 58 73.06 41.90 112.68
CA ILE A 58 74.51 42.05 112.50
C ILE A 58 75.16 40.72 112.06
N ALA A 59 74.70 39.58 112.58
CA ALA A 59 75.17 38.27 112.14
C ALA A 59 74.84 38.02 110.66
N GLN A 60 73.61 38.34 110.22
CA GLN A 60 73.19 38.22 108.82
C GLN A 60 74.04 39.10 107.88
N LEU A 61 74.26 40.37 108.24
CA LEU A 61 75.06 41.31 107.45
C LEU A 61 76.55 40.92 107.38
N ARG A 62 77.08 40.20 108.39
CA ARG A 62 78.47 39.71 108.36
C ARG A 62 78.66 38.44 107.53
N THR A 63 77.61 37.67 107.28
CA THR A 63 77.65 36.48 106.41
C THR A 63 77.50 36.78 104.93
N GLU A 64 77.05 37.98 104.55
CA GLU A 64 76.99 38.41 103.14
C GLU A 64 78.37 38.86 102.64
N VAL A 65 79.15 37.91 102.17
CA VAL A 65 80.29 38.18 101.29
C VAL A 65 79.74 38.72 99.95
N PRO A 66 80.26 39.82 99.39
CA PRO A 66 79.79 40.32 98.10
C PRO A 66 80.03 39.26 97.01
N LYS A 67 78.94 38.84 96.35
CA LYS A 67 79.01 37.99 95.16
C LYS A 67 79.81 38.73 94.08
N SER A 68 80.89 38.13 93.58
CA SER A 68 81.75 38.71 92.55
C SER A 68 80.93 39.15 91.32
N VAL A 69 80.88 40.46 91.10
CA VAL A 69 80.19 41.14 89.98
C VAL A 69 80.77 40.69 88.63
N GLU A 70 82.03 40.28 88.63
CA GLU A 70 82.80 39.85 87.46
C GLU A 70 82.21 38.58 86.82
N LYS A 71 81.86 37.59 87.64
CA LYS A 71 81.28 36.32 87.16
C LYS A 71 79.85 36.49 86.62
N GLN A 72 79.10 37.48 87.12
CA GLN A 72 77.77 37.82 86.60
C GLN A 72 77.86 38.60 85.28
N LEU A 73 78.84 39.49 85.16
CA LEU A 73 79.10 40.24 83.93
C LEU A 73 79.51 39.29 82.79
N GLU A 74 80.36 38.31 83.08
CA GLU A 74 80.81 37.30 82.12
C GLU A 74 79.66 36.40 81.62
N GLY A 75 78.78 35.97 82.54
CA GLY A 75 77.54 35.25 82.20
C GLY A 75 76.58 36.08 81.34
N LYS A 76 76.36 37.35 81.69
CA LYS A 76 75.52 38.29 80.91
C LYS A 76 76.11 38.59 79.53
N MET A 77 77.43 38.67 79.41
CA MET A 77 78.12 38.89 78.15
C MET A 77 78.03 37.66 77.24
N SER A 78 78.12 36.46 77.82
CA SER A 78 77.85 35.20 77.11
C SER A 78 76.39 35.12 76.63
N GLU A 79 75.41 35.46 77.47
CA GLU A 79 74.00 35.53 77.09
C GLU A 79 73.76 36.54 75.96
N LEU A 80 74.41 37.72 76.02
CA LEU A 80 74.33 38.75 74.98
C LEU A 80 74.92 38.28 73.66
N ASN A 81 76.06 37.58 73.68
CA ASN A 81 76.68 37.03 72.47
C ASN A 81 75.81 35.92 71.85
N VAL A 82 75.21 35.06 72.66
CA VAL A 82 74.25 34.05 72.17
C VAL A 82 73.01 34.72 71.58
N ALA A 83 72.50 35.79 72.20
CA ALA A 83 71.36 36.53 71.68
C ALA A 83 71.68 37.26 70.37
N LYS A 84 72.88 37.84 70.23
CA LYS A 84 73.37 38.46 68.99
C LYS A 84 73.49 37.43 67.87
N ASN A 85 74.14 36.29 68.13
CA ASN A 85 74.25 35.22 67.13
C ASN A 85 72.88 34.69 66.69
N LYS A 86 71.90 34.61 67.60
CA LYS A 86 70.52 34.26 67.25
C LYS A 86 69.84 35.34 66.40
N LEU A 87 70.04 36.62 66.73
CA LEU A 87 69.51 37.74 65.96
C LEU A 87 70.09 37.74 64.54
N ASP A 88 71.40 37.57 64.41
CA ASP A 88 72.09 37.53 63.12
C ASP A 88 71.60 36.34 62.27
N ALA A 89 71.40 35.17 62.90
CA ALA A 89 70.80 34.01 62.23
C ALA A 89 69.35 34.30 61.79
N PHE A 90 68.55 34.97 62.62
CA PHE A 90 67.20 35.36 62.22
C PHE A 90 67.19 36.38 61.08
N LEU A 91 68.09 37.36 61.09
CA LEU A 91 68.22 38.34 60.01
C LEU A 91 68.62 37.66 58.68
N ASP A 92 69.56 36.71 58.70
CA ASP A 92 69.92 35.94 57.50
C ASP A 92 68.75 35.10 56.99
N THR A 93 68.02 34.42 57.88
CA THR A 93 66.81 33.66 57.48
C THR A 93 65.72 34.56 56.94
N ASN A 94 65.56 35.77 57.48
CA ASN A 94 64.56 36.73 57.01
C ASN A 94 64.94 37.28 55.64
N SER A 95 66.22 37.61 55.42
CA SER A 95 66.73 38.02 54.11
C SER A 95 66.54 36.94 53.04
N LYS A 96 66.78 35.67 53.38
CA LYS A 96 66.51 34.53 52.48
C LYS A 96 65.02 34.41 52.13
N LYS A 97 64.13 34.59 53.10
CA LYS A 97 62.68 34.56 52.89
C LYS A 97 62.19 35.74 52.03
N GLU A 98 62.72 36.94 52.26
CA GLU A 98 62.39 38.12 51.45
C GLU A 98 62.78 37.92 49.98
N LYS A 99 63.97 37.37 49.71
CA LYS A 99 64.38 37.00 48.34
C LYS A 99 63.45 35.95 47.72
N LEU A 100 63.08 34.92 48.47
CA LEU A 100 62.16 33.89 47.98
C LEU A 100 60.76 34.46 47.68
N VAL A 101 60.26 35.38 48.50
CA VAL A 101 58.98 36.06 48.26
C VAL A 101 59.05 36.92 47.00
N ALA A 102 60.16 37.62 46.75
CA ALA A 102 60.36 38.38 45.52
C ALA A 102 60.38 37.47 44.28
N GLU A 103 61.11 36.35 44.33
CA GLU A 103 61.15 35.37 43.24
C GLU A 103 59.76 34.76 42.96
N LEU A 104 59.00 34.45 44.01
CA LEU A 104 57.64 33.93 43.86
C LEU A 104 56.69 35.00 43.30
N ALA A 105 56.82 36.26 43.71
CA ALA A 105 56.01 37.35 43.17
C ALA A 105 56.31 37.60 41.69
N ASP A 106 57.56 37.50 41.27
CA ASP A 106 57.95 37.61 39.86
C ASP A 106 57.42 36.42 39.05
N LYS A 107 57.48 35.19 39.57
CA LYS A 107 56.84 34.02 38.95
C LYS A 107 55.34 34.16 38.82
N VAL A 108 54.66 34.70 39.83
CA VAL A 108 53.22 34.98 39.75
C VAL A 108 52.93 36.04 38.69
N ARG A 109 53.78 37.07 38.58
CA ARG A 109 53.63 38.11 37.56
C ARG A 109 53.83 37.53 36.15
N GLU A 110 54.85 36.70 35.94
CA GLU A 110 55.11 35.99 34.69
C GLU A 110 53.93 35.08 34.31
N MET A 111 53.50 34.20 35.23
CA MET A 111 52.34 33.35 35.00
C MET A 111 51.05 34.15 34.77
N SER A 112 50.88 35.32 35.38
CA SER A 112 49.72 36.19 35.14
C SER A 112 49.74 36.86 33.78
N ALA A 113 50.93 37.17 33.25
CA ALA A 113 51.09 37.70 31.89
C ALA A 113 50.81 36.61 30.84
N ASP A 114 51.25 35.39 31.09
CA ASP A 114 50.97 34.23 30.22
C ASP A 114 49.52 33.73 30.35
N ALA A 115 48.87 33.94 31.50
CA ALA A 115 47.47 33.58 31.74
C ALA A 115 46.45 34.60 31.18
N VAL A 116 46.90 35.66 30.48
CA VAL A 116 46.00 36.48 29.66
C VAL A 116 45.48 35.60 28.53
N LYS A 117 44.36 34.92 28.80
CA LYS A 117 43.58 34.18 27.81
C LYS A 117 43.44 35.05 26.57
N PRO A 118 43.68 34.53 25.35
CA PRO A 118 43.34 35.24 24.14
C PRO A 118 41.82 35.19 23.96
N THR A 119 41.06 35.82 24.86
CA THR A 119 39.66 36.22 24.61
C THR A 119 39.65 37.45 23.73
N SER A 120 40.34 37.38 22.58
CA SER A 120 40.05 38.28 21.49
C SER A 120 39.11 37.50 20.57
N ASP A 121 37.81 37.76 20.69
CA ASP A 121 36.80 37.38 19.69
C ASP A 121 37.11 37.93 18.27
N ASN A 122 38.22 38.69 18.14
CA ASN A 122 38.76 39.28 16.92
C ASN A 122 40.12 38.70 16.48
N SER A 123 40.52 37.53 16.99
CA SER A 123 41.64 36.78 16.42
C SER A 123 41.42 36.56 14.90
N PRO A 124 42.44 36.72 14.05
CA PRO A 124 42.31 36.46 12.61
C PRO A 124 41.89 35.01 12.32
N GLN A 125 42.29 34.06 13.18
CA GLN A 125 41.86 32.67 13.12
C GLN A 125 40.35 32.54 13.38
N MET A 126 39.81 33.24 14.38
CA MET A 126 38.36 33.23 14.67
C MET A 126 37.53 33.80 13.53
N ARG A 127 38.04 34.84 12.84
CA ARG A 127 37.41 35.37 11.61
C ARG A 127 37.44 34.36 10.46
N GLN A 128 38.55 33.65 10.30
CA GLN A 128 38.67 32.61 9.28
C GLN A 128 37.71 31.44 9.56
N VAL A 129 37.57 31.02 10.81
CA VAL A 129 36.57 30.02 11.24
C VAL A 129 35.16 30.46 10.86
N ARG A 130 34.75 31.70 11.19
CA ARG A 130 33.44 32.23 10.80
C ARG A 130 33.21 32.26 9.29
N VAL A 131 34.23 32.57 8.48
CA VAL A 131 34.11 32.57 7.01
C VAL A 131 33.94 31.15 6.48
N LEU A 132 34.69 30.19 7.03
CA LEU A 132 34.59 28.78 6.66
C LEU A 132 33.23 28.19 7.07
N GLU A 133 32.73 28.53 8.25
CA GLU A 133 31.39 28.16 8.72
C GLU A 133 30.31 28.70 7.77
N ASN A 134 30.34 29.99 7.45
CA ASN A 134 29.39 30.59 6.50
C ASN A 134 29.47 29.96 5.10
N ARG A 135 30.66 29.53 4.67
CA ARG A 135 30.84 28.85 3.38
C ARG A 135 30.31 27.41 3.44
N LEU A 136 30.48 26.73 4.57
CA LEU A 136 29.93 25.41 4.81
C LEU A 136 28.40 25.47 4.79
N ASP A 137 27.80 26.40 5.53
CA ASP A 137 26.35 26.60 5.57
C ASP A 137 25.77 26.87 4.18
N LYS A 138 26.40 27.75 3.39
CA LYS A 138 25.99 28.00 2.00
C LYS A 138 26.08 26.76 1.13
N THR A 139 27.09 25.92 1.34
CA THR A 139 27.26 24.66 0.60
C THR A 139 26.21 23.64 1.02
N LEU A 140 25.90 23.56 2.31
CA LEU A 140 24.86 22.69 2.86
C LEU A 140 23.47 23.08 2.34
N VAL A 141 23.14 24.36 2.29
CA VAL A 141 21.88 24.85 1.68
C VAL A 141 21.80 24.43 0.21
N LYS A 142 22.86 24.63 -0.58
CA LYS A 142 22.91 24.20 -1.98
C LYS A 142 22.81 22.68 -2.15
N PHE A 143 23.43 21.92 -1.25
CA PHE A 143 23.33 20.45 -1.26
C PHE A 143 21.89 20.00 -0.97
N ASN A 144 21.25 20.59 0.02
CA ASN A 144 19.85 20.28 0.35
C ASN A 144 18.90 20.66 -0.78
N GLU A 145 19.13 21.81 -1.43
CA GLU A 145 18.36 22.23 -2.61
C GLU A 145 18.55 21.27 -3.78
N ALA A 146 19.80 20.88 -4.08
CA ALA A 146 20.10 19.89 -5.11
C ALA A 146 19.48 18.50 -4.79
N GLN A 147 19.48 18.08 -3.53
CA GLN A 147 18.81 16.86 -3.08
C GLN A 147 17.29 16.95 -3.25
N SER A 148 16.68 18.10 -2.94
CA SER A 148 15.25 18.33 -3.18
C SER A 148 14.91 18.24 -4.66
N ILE A 149 15.70 18.89 -5.53
CA ILE A 149 15.52 18.84 -6.99
C ILE A 149 15.69 17.39 -7.50
N LYS A 150 16.71 16.68 -7.02
CA LYS A 150 16.95 15.27 -7.35
C LYS A 150 15.73 14.41 -6.99
N ARG A 151 15.19 14.54 -5.78
CA ARG A 151 13.99 13.79 -5.35
C ARG A 151 12.79 14.07 -6.25
N THR A 152 12.59 15.32 -6.66
CA THR A 152 11.52 15.67 -7.61
C THR A 152 11.73 15.00 -8.97
N TYR A 153 12.96 14.99 -9.50
CA TYR A 153 13.26 14.28 -10.75
C TYR A 153 13.12 12.77 -10.63
N GLU A 154 13.49 12.18 -9.50
CA GLU A 154 13.28 10.74 -9.23
C GLU A 154 11.78 10.41 -9.21
N GLN A 155 10.95 11.27 -8.62
CA GLN A 155 9.50 11.10 -8.64
C GLN A 155 8.92 11.23 -10.06
N ILE A 156 9.39 12.21 -10.84
CA ILE A 156 8.99 12.37 -12.25
C ILE A 156 9.41 11.13 -13.05
N LEU A 157 10.64 10.65 -12.86
CA LEU A 157 11.15 9.46 -13.56
C LEU A 157 10.29 8.24 -13.24
N LYS A 158 10.01 7.98 -11.95
CA LYS A 158 9.16 6.88 -11.51
C LYS A 158 7.78 6.95 -12.16
N ARG A 159 7.16 8.13 -12.19
CA ARG A 159 5.87 8.34 -12.84
C ARG A 159 5.95 8.07 -14.35
N LEU A 160 6.99 8.53 -15.03
CA LEU A 160 7.18 8.28 -16.46
C LEU A 160 7.42 6.79 -16.76
N GLU A 161 8.10 6.07 -15.88
CA GLU A 161 8.28 4.61 -15.98
C GLU A 161 6.94 3.87 -15.79
N GLU A 162 6.13 4.28 -14.82
CA GLU A 162 4.77 3.76 -14.62
C GLU A 162 3.86 4.06 -15.82
N GLU A 163 3.89 5.30 -16.34
CA GLU A 163 3.13 5.69 -17.53
C GLU A 163 3.58 4.91 -18.76
N ARG A 164 4.89 4.67 -18.94
CA ARG A 164 5.41 3.83 -20.03
C ARG A 164 4.86 2.41 -19.97
N MET A 165 4.84 1.79 -18.80
CA MET A 165 4.25 0.44 -18.64
C MET A 165 2.74 0.45 -18.94
N SER A 166 2.03 1.52 -18.59
CA SER A 166 0.61 1.68 -18.90
C SER A 166 0.34 1.78 -20.40
N PHE A 167 1.21 2.46 -21.16
CA PHE A 167 1.06 2.57 -22.62
C PHE A 167 1.16 1.21 -23.32
N ASP A 168 2.02 0.31 -22.87
CA ASP A 168 2.10 -1.05 -23.45
C ASP A 168 0.79 -1.82 -23.22
N ASN A 169 0.15 -1.66 -22.06
CA ASN A 169 -1.16 -2.27 -21.79
C ASN A 169 -2.26 -1.68 -22.66
N GLN A 170 -2.27 -0.36 -22.84
CA GLN A 170 -3.21 0.33 -23.74
C GLN A 170 -3.01 -0.09 -25.19
N LEU A 171 -1.76 -0.21 -25.64
CA LEU A 171 -1.41 -0.67 -26.97
C LEU A 171 -1.91 -2.11 -27.19
N GLN A 172 -1.64 -3.03 -26.26
CA GLN A 172 -2.13 -4.40 -26.36
C GLN A 172 -3.66 -4.47 -26.36
N ALA A 173 -4.35 -3.62 -25.59
CA ALA A 173 -5.80 -3.54 -25.62
C ALA A 173 -6.31 -3.10 -26.99
N VAL A 174 -5.72 -2.04 -27.56
CA VAL A 174 -6.06 -1.57 -28.91
C VAL A 174 -5.76 -2.64 -29.97
N GLU A 175 -4.60 -3.31 -29.90
CA GLU A 175 -4.25 -4.39 -30.82
C GLU A 175 -5.23 -5.57 -30.76
N ARG A 176 -5.69 -5.96 -29.56
CA ARG A 176 -6.73 -6.99 -29.41
C ARG A 176 -8.04 -6.55 -30.05
N THR A 177 -8.45 -5.29 -29.84
CA THR A 177 -9.67 -4.77 -30.46
C THR A 177 -9.54 -4.69 -31.98
N LEU A 178 -8.37 -4.33 -32.51
CA LEU A 178 -8.10 -4.29 -33.94
C LEU A 178 -8.21 -5.69 -34.55
N LYS A 179 -7.57 -6.70 -33.96
CA LYS A 179 -7.67 -8.10 -34.42
C LYS A 179 -9.10 -8.63 -34.39
N SER A 180 -9.87 -8.30 -33.35
CA SER A 180 -11.29 -8.67 -33.31
C SER A 180 -12.07 -8.01 -34.44
N LYS A 181 -11.80 -6.73 -34.75
CA LYS A 181 -12.48 -6.01 -35.82
C LYS A 181 -12.05 -6.46 -37.22
N GLU A 182 -10.79 -6.85 -37.40
CA GLU A 182 -10.31 -7.50 -38.62
C GLU A 182 -11.04 -8.82 -38.85
N HIS A 183 -11.21 -9.63 -37.80
CA HIS A 183 -11.98 -10.86 -37.89
C HIS A 183 -13.46 -10.61 -38.22
N ASP A 184 -14.11 -9.67 -37.52
CA ASP A 184 -15.49 -9.26 -37.81
C ASP A 184 -15.63 -8.79 -39.28
N TYR A 185 -14.62 -8.09 -39.80
CA TYR A 185 -14.59 -7.61 -41.19
C TYR A 185 -14.45 -8.76 -42.19
N GLU A 186 -13.58 -9.74 -41.91
CA GLU A 186 -13.43 -10.94 -42.74
C GLU A 186 -14.73 -11.76 -42.79
N GLU A 187 -15.40 -11.94 -41.65
CA GLU A 187 -16.71 -12.60 -41.60
C GLU A 187 -17.77 -11.84 -42.40
N LEU A 188 -17.81 -10.50 -42.26
CA LEU A 188 -18.74 -9.67 -43.01
C LEU A 188 -18.46 -9.71 -44.51
N LEU A 189 -17.19 -9.78 -44.91
CA LEU A 189 -16.79 -9.90 -46.31
C LEU A 189 -17.27 -11.24 -46.89
N LEU A 190 -17.09 -12.35 -46.18
CA LEU A 190 -17.61 -13.66 -46.57
C LEU A 190 -19.14 -13.63 -46.71
N LEU A 191 -19.84 -13.08 -45.71
CA LEU A 191 -21.30 -12.93 -45.76
C LEU A 191 -21.74 -12.06 -46.95
N SER A 192 -20.96 -11.02 -47.29
CA SER A 192 -21.24 -10.19 -48.45
C SER A 192 -21.11 -10.99 -49.75
N HIS A 193 -20.09 -11.83 -49.89
CA HIS A 193 -19.92 -12.71 -51.04
C HIS A 193 -21.08 -13.70 -51.17
N ASP A 194 -21.50 -14.31 -50.06
CA ASP A 194 -22.64 -15.22 -50.04
C ASP A 194 -23.95 -14.51 -50.43
N ALA A 195 -24.16 -13.29 -49.92
CA ALA A 195 -25.32 -12.47 -50.26
C ALA A 195 -25.32 -12.05 -51.75
N TYR A 196 -24.15 -11.70 -52.30
CA TYR A 196 -23.98 -11.43 -53.73
C TYR A 196 -24.29 -12.67 -54.57
N HIS A 197 -23.77 -13.83 -54.17
CA HIS A 197 -24.01 -15.07 -54.89
C HIS A 197 -25.49 -15.46 -54.88
N ALA A 198 -26.15 -15.37 -53.72
CA ALA A 198 -27.59 -15.62 -53.58
C ALA A 198 -28.42 -14.66 -54.45
N LYS A 199 -28.05 -13.37 -54.51
CA LYS A 199 -28.67 -12.40 -55.41
C LYS A 199 -28.50 -12.78 -56.88
N GLU A 200 -27.28 -13.14 -57.30
CA GLU A 200 -27.02 -13.55 -58.68
C GLU A 200 -27.80 -14.82 -59.06
N MET A 201 -27.89 -15.79 -58.16
CA MET A 201 -28.71 -16.99 -58.35
C MET A 201 -30.19 -16.64 -58.51
N ALA A 202 -30.73 -15.80 -57.62
CA ALA A 202 -32.12 -15.36 -57.71
C ALA A 202 -32.39 -14.56 -59.00
N GLN A 203 -31.46 -13.72 -59.44
CA GLN A 203 -31.56 -13.00 -60.72
C GLN A 203 -31.51 -13.95 -61.93
N ALA A 204 -30.65 -14.96 -61.89
CA ALA A 204 -30.58 -15.98 -62.94
C ALA A 204 -31.85 -16.84 -63.01
N GLU A 205 -32.40 -17.23 -61.85
CA GLU A 205 -33.68 -17.93 -61.76
C GLU A 205 -34.84 -17.08 -62.27
N LEU A 206 -34.89 -15.80 -61.88
CA LEU A 206 -35.89 -14.85 -62.38
C LEU A 206 -35.80 -14.73 -63.91
N HIS A 207 -34.60 -14.54 -64.46
CA HIS A 207 -34.42 -14.45 -65.91
C HIS A 207 -34.85 -15.74 -66.63
N ARG A 208 -34.52 -16.91 -66.09
CA ARG A 208 -34.99 -18.20 -66.64
C ARG A 208 -36.51 -18.31 -66.60
N PHE A 209 -37.14 -17.88 -65.51
CA PHE A 209 -38.58 -17.87 -65.37
C PHE A 209 -39.25 -16.91 -66.37
N GLU A 210 -38.74 -15.69 -66.48
CA GLU A 210 -39.22 -14.70 -67.46
C GLU A 210 -39.11 -15.20 -68.90
N GLN A 211 -37.99 -15.85 -69.24
CA GLN A 211 -37.80 -16.48 -70.54
C GLN A 211 -38.83 -17.59 -70.77
N GLY A 212 -39.05 -18.47 -69.78
CA GLY A 212 -40.04 -19.53 -69.86
C GLY A 212 -41.47 -18.99 -70.08
N VAL A 213 -41.84 -17.93 -69.36
CA VAL A 213 -43.14 -17.24 -69.54
C VAL A 213 -43.26 -16.62 -70.92
N MET A 214 -42.19 -16.00 -71.44
CA MET A 214 -42.18 -15.46 -72.81
C MET A 214 -42.33 -16.56 -73.86
N GLU A 215 -41.61 -17.67 -73.72
CA GLU A 215 -41.70 -18.81 -74.63
C GLU A 215 -43.10 -19.43 -74.63
N GLU A 216 -43.70 -19.62 -73.45
CA GLU A 216 -45.07 -20.13 -73.32
C GLU A 216 -46.10 -19.17 -73.93
N ARG A 217 -45.94 -17.86 -73.71
CA ARG A 217 -46.81 -16.85 -74.34
C ARG A 217 -46.69 -16.89 -75.85
N ASN A 218 -45.46 -16.98 -76.38
CA ASN A 218 -45.21 -17.05 -77.81
C ASN A 218 -45.77 -18.35 -78.42
N GLN A 219 -45.69 -19.46 -77.69
CA GLN A 219 -46.30 -20.73 -78.08
C GLN A 219 -47.82 -20.66 -78.10
N ARG A 220 -48.45 -20.07 -77.07
CA ARG A 220 -49.89 -19.82 -77.05
C ARG A 220 -50.34 -18.90 -78.19
N ASP A 221 -49.58 -17.85 -78.47
CA ASP A 221 -49.88 -16.93 -79.57
C ASP A 221 -49.80 -17.65 -80.94
N LYS A 222 -48.81 -18.52 -81.14
CA LYS A 222 -48.72 -19.40 -82.32
C LYS A 222 -49.93 -20.33 -82.45
N GLU A 223 -50.29 -21.04 -81.38
CA GLU A 223 -51.44 -21.95 -81.38
C GLU A 223 -52.76 -21.22 -81.65
N VAL A 224 -52.94 -20.03 -81.07
CA VAL A 224 -54.10 -19.18 -81.35
C VAL A 224 -54.10 -18.74 -82.81
N HIS A 225 -52.94 -18.39 -83.36
CA HIS A 225 -52.81 -18.01 -84.77
C HIS A 225 -53.14 -19.18 -85.71
N GLU A 226 -52.62 -20.37 -85.45
CA GLU A 226 -52.89 -21.59 -86.20
C GLU A 226 -54.38 -21.97 -86.16
N LYS A 227 -54.99 -21.94 -84.97
CA LYS A 227 -56.44 -22.20 -84.81
C LYS A 227 -57.29 -21.15 -85.54
N LYS A 228 -56.92 -19.87 -85.47
CA LYS A 228 -57.58 -18.80 -86.25
C LYS A 228 -57.48 -19.04 -87.75
N ALA A 229 -56.30 -19.43 -88.25
CA ALA A 229 -56.10 -19.75 -89.66
C ALA A 229 -56.97 -20.95 -90.10
N LEU A 230 -57.06 -22.00 -89.29
CA LEU A 230 -57.89 -23.17 -89.57
C LEU A 230 -59.39 -22.81 -89.59
N VAL A 231 -59.86 -21.99 -88.64
CA VAL A 231 -61.24 -21.51 -88.60
C VAL A 231 -61.53 -20.65 -89.83
N GLN A 232 -60.63 -19.73 -90.19
CA GLN A 232 -60.76 -18.89 -91.38
C GLN A 232 -60.86 -19.75 -92.65
N GLN A 233 -60.00 -20.75 -92.80
CA GLN A 233 -60.03 -21.69 -93.92
C GLN A 233 -61.36 -22.48 -93.98
N ARG A 234 -61.91 -22.89 -92.82
CA ARG A 234 -63.24 -23.53 -92.74
C ARG A 234 -64.36 -22.59 -93.14
N VAL A 235 -64.32 -21.33 -92.69
CA VAL A 235 -65.31 -20.30 -93.05
C VAL A 235 -65.27 -20.05 -94.55
N GLU A 236 -64.09 -19.92 -95.15
CA GLU A 236 -63.93 -19.75 -96.61
C GLU A 236 -64.43 -20.98 -97.39
N MET A 237 -64.14 -22.20 -96.91
CA MET A 237 -64.65 -23.43 -97.51
C MET A 237 -66.18 -23.52 -97.41
N ASN A 238 -66.75 -23.22 -96.24
CA ASN A 238 -68.19 -23.18 -96.04
C ASN A 238 -68.84 -22.11 -96.93
N HIS A 239 -68.23 -20.93 -97.05
CA HIS A 239 -68.73 -19.89 -97.94
C HIS A 239 -68.70 -20.32 -99.41
N ARG A 240 -67.64 -21.02 -99.85
CA ARG A 240 -67.57 -21.64 -101.19
C ARG A 240 -68.66 -22.70 -101.40
N LEU A 241 -68.91 -23.55 -100.41
CA LEU A 241 -69.97 -24.56 -100.45
C LEU A 241 -71.35 -23.90 -100.50
N GLU A 242 -71.58 -22.87 -99.70
CA GLU A 242 -72.84 -22.11 -99.69
C GLU A 242 -73.07 -21.37 -101.00
N GLN A 243 -72.02 -20.81 -101.63
CA GLN A 243 -72.11 -20.24 -102.98
C GLN A 243 -72.47 -21.31 -104.02
N ARG A 244 -71.88 -22.51 -103.93
CA ARG A 244 -72.27 -23.65 -104.80
C ARG A 244 -73.70 -24.11 -104.55
N GLU A 245 -74.13 -24.20 -103.30
CA GLU A 245 -75.50 -24.59 -102.95
C GLU A 245 -76.50 -23.53 -103.40
N ARG A 246 -76.18 -22.23 -103.29
CA ARG A 246 -77.02 -21.15 -103.82
C ARG A 246 -77.14 -21.24 -105.34
N MET A 247 -76.04 -21.52 -106.07
CA MET A 247 -76.09 -21.77 -107.51
C MET A 247 -76.91 -23.02 -107.85
N LEU A 248 -76.76 -24.12 -107.10
CA LEU A 248 -77.52 -25.36 -107.28
C LEU A 248 -79.00 -25.20 -106.90
N ARG A 249 -79.35 -24.42 -105.89
CA ARG A 249 -80.74 -24.09 -105.53
C ARG A 249 -81.38 -23.18 -106.58
N GLN A 250 -80.63 -22.22 -107.11
CA GLN A 250 -81.07 -21.42 -108.26
C GLN A 250 -81.27 -22.28 -109.52
N GLN A 251 -80.54 -23.41 -109.63
CA GLN A 251 -80.72 -24.41 -110.69
C GLN A 251 -81.86 -25.41 -110.37
N GLN A 252 -82.08 -25.80 -109.11
CA GLN A 252 -83.17 -26.68 -108.68
C GLN A 252 -84.54 -25.99 -108.62
N ASP A 253 -84.60 -24.68 -108.43
CA ASP A 253 -85.84 -23.92 -108.60
C ASP A 253 -86.26 -23.80 -110.09
N LEU A 254 -85.37 -24.17 -111.03
CA LEU A 254 -85.72 -24.40 -112.45
C LEU A 254 -86.14 -25.86 -112.73
N ASP A 255 -85.88 -26.82 -111.83
CA ASP A 255 -86.20 -28.26 -111.98
C ASP A 255 -87.31 -28.77 -111.03
N LYS A 256 -88.02 -27.89 -110.32
CA LYS A 256 -89.27 -28.22 -109.58
C LYS A 256 -90.48 -28.40 -110.52
N SER A 257 -90.33 -29.24 -111.55
CA SER A 257 -91.46 -29.67 -112.41
C SER A 257 -91.63 -31.19 -112.49
N GLY A 258 -90.85 -31.98 -111.75
CA GLY A 258 -91.19 -33.40 -111.65
C GLY A 258 -90.19 -34.22 -110.88
N GLU A 259 -90.55 -34.64 -109.67
CA GLU A 259 -90.43 -36.05 -109.28
C GLU A 259 -91.13 -36.27 -107.92
N MET A 260 -92.45 -36.44 -107.99
CA MET A 260 -93.21 -37.16 -106.98
C MET A 260 -93.28 -38.63 -107.42
N ALA A 261 -93.11 -39.53 -106.46
CA ALA A 261 -93.30 -40.98 -106.52
C ALA A 261 -92.06 -41.83 -106.85
N LEU A 262 -91.25 -42.17 -105.83
CA LEU A 262 -90.77 -43.56 -105.62
C LEU A 262 -90.06 -43.78 -104.27
N ARG A 263 -90.77 -43.77 -103.14
CA ARG A 263 -90.24 -44.34 -101.88
C ARG A 263 -91.32 -45.02 -101.05
N THR A 264 -91.78 -46.15 -101.56
CA THR A 264 -92.45 -47.21 -100.80
C THR A 264 -91.84 -48.54 -101.24
N THR A 265 -91.68 -49.47 -100.29
CA THR A 265 -91.13 -50.84 -100.43
C THR A 265 -89.62 -50.98 -100.20
N GLY A 266 -89.24 -51.08 -98.93
CA GLY A 266 -87.90 -51.46 -98.50
C GLY A 266 -87.88 -52.04 -97.09
N ALA A 267 -88.95 -52.73 -96.68
CA ALA A 267 -89.13 -53.25 -95.33
C ALA A 267 -89.59 -54.71 -95.37
N MET A 268 -88.78 -55.63 -95.91
CA MET A 268 -89.07 -57.08 -95.79
C MET A 268 -87.91 -58.02 -96.18
N ALA A 269 -86.66 -57.78 -95.74
CA ALA A 269 -85.54 -58.67 -96.08
C ALA A 269 -84.43 -58.80 -95.02
N HIS A 270 -84.75 -58.77 -93.72
CA HIS A 270 -83.74 -58.92 -92.65
C HIS A 270 -84.19 -59.83 -91.49
N MET A 271 -84.87 -60.95 -91.77
CA MET A 271 -85.43 -61.81 -90.71
C MET A 271 -85.17 -63.32 -90.90
N THR A 272 -84.04 -63.75 -91.50
CA THR A 272 -83.86 -65.20 -91.76
C THR A 272 -82.42 -65.75 -91.79
N ALA A 273 -81.52 -65.39 -90.87
CA ALA A 273 -80.18 -66.01 -90.82
C ALA A 273 -79.53 -66.15 -89.42
N GLY A 274 -80.30 -66.32 -88.35
CA GLY A 274 -79.81 -66.17 -86.97
C GLY A 274 -79.41 -67.41 -86.16
N ILE A 275 -79.32 -68.63 -86.70
CA ILE A 275 -79.36 -69.84 -85.83
C ILE A 275 -78.11 -70.75 -85.85
N THR A 276 -77.04 -70.43 -86.61
CA THR A 276 -75.80 -71.25 -86.58
C THR A 276 -74.52 -70.48 -86.30
N HIS A 277 -74.61 -69.21 -85.87
CA HIS A 277 -73.43 -68.39 -85.57
C HIS A 277 -73.19 -68.06 -84.09
N GLY A 278 -74.10 -68.37 -83.16
CA GLY A 278 -74.03 -67.90 -81.77
C GLY A 278 -72.70 -68.13 -81.03
N LYS A 279 -72.02 -69.26 -81.21
CA LYS A 279 -70.72 -69.51 -80.55
C LYS A 279 -69.55 -68.77 -81.20
N ALA A 280 -69.58 -68.60 -82.53
CA ALA A 280 -68.56 -67.83 -83.25
C ALA A 280 -68.80 -66.32 -83.13
N GLU A 281 -70.06 -65.91 -82.93
CA GLU A 281 -70.47 -64.54 -82.64
C GLU A 281 -70.06 -64.15 -81.21
N GLU A 282 -70.24 -65.04 -80.22
CA GLU A 282 -69.79 -64.81 -78.84
C GLU A 282 -68.26 -64.74 -78.75
N GLU A 283 -67.52 -65.58 -79.47
CA GLU A 283 -66.05 -65.52 -79.51
C GLU A 283 -65.54 -64.28 -80.25
N ARG A 284 -66.23 -63.86 -81.33
CA ARG A 284 -65.99 -62.57 -81.98
C ARG A 284 -66.33 -61.38 -81.10
N GLN A 285 -67.41 -61.44 -80.32
CA GLN A 285 -67.77 -60.40 -79.37
C GLN A 285 -66.73 -60.29 -78.27
N ARG A 286 -66.24 -61.40 -77.72
CA ARG A 286 -65.11 -61.35 -76.77
C ARG A 286 -63.85 -60.78 -77.40
N MET A 287 -63.52 -61.15 -78.64
CA MET A 287 -62.38 -60.57 -79.36
C MET A 287 -62.57 -59.07 -79.59
N ASN A 288 -63.76 -58.62 -79.97
CA ASN A 288 -64.09 -57.20 -80.12
C ASN A 288 -64.05 -56.46 -78.79
N ASP A 289 -64.51 -57.07 -77.69
CA ASP A 289 -64.47 -56.48 -76.35
C ASP A 289 -63.02 -56.30 -75.88
N TYR A 290 -62.15 -57.29 -76.14
CA TYR A 290 -60.72 -57.16 -75.88
C TYR A 290 -60.08 -56.11 -76.80
N GLU A 291 -60.45 -56.06 -78.08
CA GLU A 291 -59.93 -55.07 -79.04
C GLU A 291 -60.35 -53.64 -78.69
N ASP A 292 -61.60 -53.45 -78.23
CA ASP A 292 -62.11 -52.17 -77.73
C ASP A 292 -61.46 -51.78 -76.40
N ALA A 293 -61.23 -52.74 -75.50
CA ALA A 293 -60.46 -52.50 -74.27
C ALA A 293 -59.02 -52.08 -74.60
N PHE A 294 -58.37 -52.75 -75.55
CA PHE A 294 -57.03 -52.39 -76.01
C PHE A 294 -56.99 -51.05 -76.74
N ARG A 295 -58.00 -50.70 -77.55
CA ARG A 295 -58.11 -49.36 -78.15
C ARG A 295 -58.24 -48.29 -77.09
N ARG A 296 -59.07 -48.50 -76.06
CA ARG A 296 -59.21 -47.55 -74.94
C ARG A 296 -57.90 -47.38 -74.19
N ILE A 297 -57.17 -48.46 -73.91
CA ILE A 297 -55.85 -48.39 -73.27
C ILE A 297 -54.84 -47.68 -74.19
N ARG A 298 -54.86 -47.96 -75.49
CA ARG A 298 -54.00 -47.34 -76.50
C ARG A 298 -54.25 -45.84 -76.63
N GLU A 299 -55.51 -45.42 -76.62
CA GLU A 299 -55.93 -44.02 -76.65
C GLU A 299 -55.58 -43.30 -75.33
N ALA A 300 -55.76 -43.94 -74.18
CA ALA A 300 -55.44 -43.36 -72.88
C ALA A 300 -53.93 -43.25 -72.60
N THR A 301 -53.14 -44.21 -73.10
CA THR A 301 -51.67 -44.22 -72.95
C THR A 301 -50.95 -43.48 -74.08
N GLY A 302 -51.61 -43.23 -75.21
CA GLY A 302 -51.07 -42.50 -76.37
C GLY A 302 -50.00 -43.25 -77.16
N VAL A 303 -49.90 -44.58 -76.99
CA VAL A 303 -48.81 -45.41 -77.52
C VAL A 303 -49.28 -46.19 -78.75
N SER A 304 -48.44 -46.37 -79.78
CA SER A 304 -48.87 -47.01 -81.03
C SER A 304 -48.63 -48.52 -81.11
N ASP A 305 -47.69 -49.05 -80.34
CA ASP A 305 -47.34 -50.48 -80.31
C ASP A 305 -47.83 -51.15 -79.02
N VAL A 306 -48.42 -52.33 -79.14
CA VAL A 306 -48.91 -53.14 -78.02
C VAL A 306 -47.75 -53.52 -77.10
N ASN A 307 -46.57 -53.79 -77.65
CA ASN A 307 -45.40 -54.15 -76.85
C ASN A 307 -44.90 -52.97 -76.01
N GLU A 308 -45.03 -51.75 -76.51
CA GLU A 308 -44.66 -50.52 -75.80
C GLU A 308 -45.66 -50.19 -74.68
N VAL A 309 -46.96 -50.51 -74.86
CA VAL A 309 -47.96 -50.46 -73.77
C VAL A 309 -47.59 -51.43 -72.64
N ILE A 310 -47.21 -52.66 -72.97
CA ILE A 310 -46.82 -53.67 -71.97
C ILE A 310 -45.56 -53.23 -71.21
N GLN A 311 -44.54 -52.73 -71.92
CA GLN A 311 -43.33 -52.21 -71.27
C GLN A 311 -43.60 -51.00 -70.38
N LYS A 312 -44.44 -50.05 -70.82
CA LYS A 312 -44.83 -48.93 -69.95
C LYS A 312 -45.62 -49.39 -68.74
N PHE A 313 -46.48 -50.39 -68.88
CA PHE A 313 -47.25 -50.92 -67.76
C PHE A 313 -46.35 -51.62 -66.73
N LEU A 314 -45.37 -52.40 -67.19
CA LEU A 314 -44.37 -53.04 -66.34
C LEU A 314 -43.45 -52.01 -65.66
N ASN A 315 -42.94 -51.04 -66.42
CA ASN A 315 -42.08 -49.97 -65.87
C ASN A 315 -42.88 -49.03 -64.95
N GLN A 316 -44.19 -48.89 -65.14
CA GLN A 316 -45.04 -48.06 -64.29
C GLN A 316 -45.11 -48.64 -62.87
N GLU A 317 -45.15 -49.96 -62.73
CA GLU A 317 -45.06 -50.62 -61.42
C GLU A 317 -43.72 -50.33 -60.76
N ASP A 318 -42.60 -50.48 -61.49
CA ASP A 318 -41.26 -50.15 -60.99
C ASP A 318 -41.15 -48.68 -60.55
N THR A 319 -41.65 -47.74 -61.36
CA THR A 319 -41.66 -46.30 -61.02
C THR A 319 -42.54 -45.99 -59.82
N LEU A 320 -43.67 -46.69 -59.66
CA LEU A 320 -44.54 -46.56 -58.49
C LEU A 320 -43.82 -47.04 -57.23
N THR A 321 -43.18 -48.21 -57.27
CA THR A 321 -42.37 -48.70 -56.14
C THR A 321 -41.24 -47.76 -55.80
N ASN A 322 -40.55 -47.19 -56.80
CA ASN A 322 -39.47 -46.22 -56.55
C ASN A 322 -40.01 -44.94 -55.92
N LEU A 323 -41.15 -44.41 -56.38
CA LEU A 323 -41.79 -43.24 -55.78
C LEU A 323 -42.28 -43.52 -54.36
N LEU A 324 -42.81 -44.71 -54.08
CA LEU A 324 -43.20 -45.13 -52.74
C LEU A 324 -42.00 -45.21 -51.80
N ASN A 325 -40.89 -45.80 -52.25
CA ASN A 325 -39.65 -45.85 -51.47
C ASN A 325 -39.11 -44.45 -51.19
N LEU A 326 -39.06 -43.59 -52.21
CA LEU A 326 -38.61 -42.20 -52.05
C LEU A 326 -39.51 -41.41 -51.08
N THR A 327 -40.83 -41.66 -51.14
CA THR A 327 -41.79 -41.07 -50.20
C THR A 327 -41.52 -41.55 -48.77
N ASN A 328 -41.23 -42.83 -48.59
CA ASN A 328 -40.91 -43.39 -47.29
C ASN A 328 -39.58 -42.84 -46.74
N ASP A 329 -38.54 -42.76 -47.57
CA ASP A 329 -37.24 -42.19 -47.20
C ASP A 329 -37.36 -40.72 -46.78
N TYR A 330 -38.14 -39.92 -47.52
CA TYR A 330 -38.42 -38.54 -47.13
C TYR A 330 -39.23 -38.46 -45.85
N GLN A 331 -40.18 -39.35 -45.63
CA GLN A 331 -40.96 -39.41 -44.40
C GLN A 331 -40.07 -39.76 -43.19
N GLU A 332 -39.16 -40.72 -43.34
CA GLU A 332 -38.16 -41.05 -42.33
C GLU A 332 -37.22 -39.86 -42.05
N ARG A 333 -36.78 -39.17 -43.10
CA ARG A 333 -35.92 -37.98 -42.95
C ARG A 333 -36.63 -36.83 -42.25
N ILE A 334 -37.91 -36.60 -42.54
CA ILE A 334 -38.74 -35.63 -41.84
C ILE A 334 -38.87 -36.02 -40.36
N ASN A 335 -39.15 -37.29 -40.06
CA ASN A 335 -39.25 -37.78 -38.69
C ASN A 335 -37.92 -37.62 -37.93
N SER A 336 -36.77 -37.89 -38.56
CA SER A 336 -35.46 -37.67 -37.94
C SER A 336 -35.22 -36.19 -37.65
N LEU A 337 -35.51 -35.30 -38.60
CA LEU A 337 -35.35 -33.86 -38.42
C LEU A 337 -36.29 -33.29 -37.34
N ILE A 338 -37.51 -33.83 -37.20
CA ILE A 338 -38.43 -33.45 -36.11
C ILE A 338 -37.86 -33.89 -34.76
N SER A 339 -37.30 -35.11 -34.67
CA SER A 339 -36.64 -35.60 -33.45
C SER A 339 -35.42 -34.76 -33.09
N ASP A 340 -34.57 -34.44 -34.08
CA ASP A 340 -33.40 -33.58 -33.90
C ASP A 340 -33.82 -32.16 -33.48
N TYR A 341 -34.85 -31.59 -34.09
CA TYR A 341 -35.41 -30.30 -33.70
C TYR A 341 -35.94 -30.32 -32.25
N SER A 342 -36.64 -31.38 -31.85
CA SER A 342 -37.15 -31.53 -30.48
C SER A 342 -36.02 -31.64 -29.46
N THR A 343 -34.96 -32.38 -29.77
CA THR A 343 -33.80 -32.54 -28.87
C THR A 343 -32.98 -31.25 -28.78
N LEU A 344 -32.74 -30.56 -29.90
CA LEU A 344 -32.08 -29.25 -29.91
C LEU A 344 -32.91 -28.21 -29.16
N LYS A 345 -34.23 -28.17 -29.38
CA LYS A 345 -35.14 -27.27 -28.66
C LYS A 345 -35.12 -27.56 -27.16
N GLY A 346 -35.13 -28.82 -26.76
CA GLY A 346 -34.96 -29.24 -25.37
C GLY A 346 -33.66 -28.73 -24.74
N ARG A 347 -32.52 -28.87 -25.45
CA ARG A 347 -31.22 -28.33 -24.99
C ARG A 347 -31.21 -26.80 -24.93
N VAL A 348 -31.87 -26.13 -25.87
CA VAL A 348 -32.00 -24.67 -25.86
C VAL A 348 -32.87 -24.22 -24.70
N ASP A 349 -33.98 -24.90 -24.43
CA ASP A 349 -34.84 -24.60 -23.29
C ASP A 349 -34.10 -24.89 -21.97
N GLU A 350 -33.37 -26.00 -21.87
CA GLU A 350 -32.49 -26.28 -20.73
C GLU A 350 -31.41 -25.20 -20.55
N MET A 351 -30.79 -24.72 -21.63
CA MET A 351 -29.84 -23.60 -21.57
C MET A 351 -30.52 -22.27 -21.20
N LYS A 352 -31.74 -22.01 -21.67
CA LYS A 352 -32.50 -20.79 -21.35
C LYS A 352 -33.00 -20.79 -19.92
N PHE A 353 -33.49 -21.93 -19.42
CA PHE A 353 -33.97 -22.07 -18.05
C PHE A 353 -32.82 -22.28 -17.05
N SER A 354 -31.67 -22.79 -17.46
CA SER A 354 -30.43 -22.74 -16.64
C SER A 354 -29.76 -21.35 -16.66
N ALA A 355 -29.92 -20.57 -17.72
CA ALA A 355 -29.50 -19.16 -17.75
C ALA A 355 -30.46 -18.24 -16.99
N SER A 356 -31.75 -18.61 -16.89
CA SER A 356 -32.78 -17.84 -16.20
C SER A 356 -33.02 -18.27 -14.74
N GLY A 357 -32.29 -19.27 -14.22
CA GLY A 357 -32.32 -19.74 -12.84
C GLY A 357 -31.37 -18.96 -11.92
N GLY A 358 -31.74 -17.72 -11.58
CA GLY A 358 -30.91 -16.70 -10.93
C GLY A 358 -30.49 -16.92 -9.46
N ALA A 359 -30.33 -18.15 -8.97
CA ALA A 359 -29.86 -18.39 -7.60
C ALA A 359 -28.56 -19.23 -7.55
N GLY A 360 -28.53 -20.38 -8.24
CA GLY A 360 -27.38 -21.30 -8.16
C GLY A 360 -26.12 -20.79 -8.86
N ARG A 361 -26.25 -20.06 -9.98
CA ARG A 361 -25.09 -19.57 -10.73
C ARG A 361 -24.43 -18.35 -10.11
N ARG A 362 -25.22 -17.50 -9.43
CA ARG A 362 -24.71 -16.39 -8.64
C ARG A 362 -24.01 -16.92 -7.39
N GLN A 363 -24.62 -17.86 -6.69
CA GLN A 363 -24.00 -18.49 -5.52
C GLN A 363 -22.70 -19.24 -5.87
N VAL A 364 -22.64 -19.93 -7.01
CA VAL A 364 -21.40 -20.56 -7.50
C VAL A 364 -20.37 -19.52 -7.96
N ALA A 365 -20.80 -18.41 -8.57
CA ALA A 365 -19.89 -17.32 -8.92
C ALA A 365 -19.34 -16.63 -7.66
N ASP A 366 -20.19 -16.33 -6.69
CA ASP A 366 -19.84 -15.75 -5.38
C ASP A 366 -18.91 -16.71 -4.61
N ASP A 367 -19.16 -18.03 -4.63
CA ASP A 367 -18.28 -19.03 -4.02
C ASP A 367 -16.91 -19.12 -4.73
N LEU A 368 -16.88 -18.97 -6.06
CA LEU A 368 -15.64 -18.94 -6.83
C LEU A 368 -14.87 -17.64 -6.60
N GLU A 369 -15.55 -16.50 -6.50
CA GLU A 369 -14.98 -15.20 -6.15
C GLU A 369 -14.43 -15.22 -4.71
N ALA A 370 -15.17 -15.80 -3.76
CA ALA A 370 -14.71 -15.97 -2.39
C ALA A 370 -13.45 -16.85 -2.32
N ARG A 371 -13.42 -17.97 -3.05
CA ARG A 371 -12.23 -18.83 -3.14
C ARG A 371 -11.05 -18.14 -3.81
N LEU A 372 -11.32 -17.31 -4.83
CA LEU A 372 -10.29 -16.54 -5.53
C LEU A 372 -9.71 -15.45 -4.63
N SER A 373 -10.56 -14.75 -3.87
CA SER A 373 -10.15 -13.78 -2.86
C SER A 373 -9.33 -14.43 -1.74
N GLU A 374 -9.77 -15.58 -1.20
CA GLU A 374 -9.02 -16.31 -0.19
C GLU A 374 -7.65 -16.78 -0.70
N ALA A 375 -7.60 -17.27 -1.94
CA ALA A 375 -6.36 -17.67 -2.58
C ALA A 375 -5.40 -16.48 -2.81
N ALA A 376 -5.93 -15.32 -3.20
CA ALA A 376 -5.17 -14.09 -3.39
C ALA A 376 -4.59 -13.59 -2.06
N ASP A 377 -5.40 -13.55 -1.01
CA ASP A 377 -4.97 -13.21 0.35
C ASP A 377 -3.86 -14.13 0.86
N LYS A 378 -4.00 -15.44 0.63
CA LYS A 378 -2.99 -16.43 1.01
C LYS A 378 -1.70 -16.25 0.21
N ALA A 379 -1.79 -15.93 -1.07
CA ALA A 379 -0.64 -15.61 -1.91
C ALA A 379 0.09 -14.36 -1.40
N GLU A 380 -0.64 -13.29 -1.07
CA GLU A 380 -0.05 -12.05 -0.56
C GLU A 380 0.60 -12.25 0.81
N ARG A 381 -0.05 -12.99 1.72
CA ARG A 381 0.55 -13.37 3.02
C ARG A 381 1.82 -14.19 2.84
N ASN A 382 1.86 -15.12 1.88
CA ASN A 382 3.05 -15.91 1.59
C ASN A 382 4.15 -15.04 0.97
N LYS A 383 3.82 -14.16 0.02
CA LYS A 383 4.76 -13.21 -0.57
C LYS A 383 5.40 -12.32 0.51
N ALA A 384 4.61 -11.75 1.41
CA ALA A 384 5.11 -10.96 2.53
C ALA A 384 5.99 -11.76 3.51
N LYS A 385 5.77 -13.08 3.65
CA LYS A 385 6.67 -13.97 4.42
C LYS A 385 7.98 -14.21 3.66
N TYR A 386 7.92 -14.45 2.36
CA TYR A 386 9.10 -14.64 1.52
C TYR A 386 9.95 -13.38 1.43
N GLU A 387 9.35 -12.19 1.33
CA GLU A 387 10.08 -10.93 1.34
C GLU A 387 10.81 -10.70 2.67
N ARG A 388 10.16 -11.03 3.80
CA ARG A 388 10.78 -10.99 5.13
C ARG A 388 11.95 -11.97 5.25
N LEU A 389 11.77 -13.22 4.79
CA LEU A 389 12.83 -14.22 4.78
C LEU A 389 13.98 -13.84 3.85
N ALA A 390 13.68 -13.29 2.67
CA ALA A 390 14.68 -12.81 1.72
C ALA A 390 15.51 -11.68 2.32
N LYS A 391 14.88 -10.71 3.00
CA LYS A 391 15.60 -9.66 3.73
C LYS A 391 16.49 -10.23 4.83
N MET A 392 15.97 -11.19 5.61
CA MET A 392 16.76 -11.87 6.65
C MET A 392 17.98 -12.60 6.05
N ILE A 393 17.81 -13.28 4.90
CA ILE A 393 18.91 -13.93 4.19
C ILE A 393 19.95 -12.91 3.70
N VAL A 394 19.53 -11.76 3.19
CA VAL A 394 20.44 -10.68 2.80
C VAL A 394 21.24 -10.16 4.01
N ASP A 395 20.57 -9.94 5.14
CA ASP A 395 21.22 -9.50 6.38
C ASP A 395 22.21 -10.55 6.92
N VAL A 396 21.84 -11.84 6.88
CA VAL A 396 22.71 -12.96 7.23
C VAL A 396 23.91 -13.02 6.29
N ASN A 397 23.70 -12.93 4.98
CA ASN A 397 24.77 -12.94 3.98
C ASN A 397 25.78 -11.81 4.24
N ALA A 398 25.28 -10.59 4.44
CA ALA A 398 26.11 -9.44 4.78
C ALA A 398 26.88 -9.65 6.10
N GLY A 399 26.25 -10.25 7.11
CA GLY A 399 26.88 -10.59 8.38
C GLY A 399 28.02 -11.62 8.22
N VAL A 400 27.80 -12.66 7.42
CA VAL A 400 28.80 -13.70 7.12
C VAL A 400 29.98 -13.12 6.33
N PHE A 401 29.73 -12.30 5.30
CA PHE A 401 30.81 -11.64 4.56
C PHE A 401 31.62 -10.67 5.43
N HIS A 402 30.96 -9.94 6.33
CA HIS A 402 31.65 -9.06 7.27
C HIS A 402 32.48 -9.85 8.30
N LEU A 403 32.00 -11.00 8.78
CA LEU A 403 32.78 -11.92 9.61
C LEU A 403 33.99 -12.48 8.85
N ALA A 404 33.79 -12.92 7.61
CA ALA A 404 34.86 -13.41 6.73
C ALA A 404 35.95 -12.35 6.52
N GLY A 405 35.58 -11.10 6.24
CA GLY A 405 36.54 -9.99 6.11
C GLY A 405 37.30 -9.70 7.41
N LYS A 406 36.66 -9.79 8.58
CA LYS A 406 37.36 -9.65 9.87
C LYS A 406 38.34 -10.78 10.17
N LEU A 407 38.07 -11.97 9.63
CA LEU A 407 38.89 -13.17 9.79
C LEU A 407 39.86 -13.38 8.61
N GLU A 408 39.99 -12.41 7.71
CA GLU A 408 40.89 -12.47 6.56
C GLU A 408 42.35 -12.70 6.99
N SER A 409 42.76 -12.10 8.10
CA SER A 409 44.11 -12.23 8.68
C SER A 409 44.39 -13.58 9.38
N VAL A 410 43.41 -14.47 9.46
CA VAL A 410 43.56 -15.80 10.08
C VAL A 410 43.74 -16.84 8.98
N ASP A 411 44.98 -17.30 8.80
CA ASP A 411 45.31 -18.32 7.81
C ASP A 411 44.90 -19.71 8.30
N LEU A 412 44.23 -20.48 7.45
CA LEU A 412 43.96 -21.90 7.68
C LEU A 412 45.08 -22.71 7.00
N ASP A 413 45.76 -23.58 7.75
CA ASP A 413 46.85 -24.38 7.20
C ASP A 413 46.25 -25.49 6.31
N GLY A 414 46.32 -25.33 4.99
CA GLY A 414 45.96 -26.36 4.01
C GLY A 414 44.63 -26.19 3.27
N GLU A 415 43.86 -25.12 3.50
CA GLU A 415 42.67 -24.80 2.70
C GLU A 415 42.84 -23.49 1.90
N PRO A 416 42.40 -23.45 0.63
CA PRO A 416 42.46 -22.23 -0.18
C PRO A 416 41.55 -21.16 0.40
N GLN A 417 42.10 -19.96 0.56
CA GLN A 417 41.37 -18.78 1.00
C GLN A 417 40.36 -18.40 -0.09
N LEU A 418 39.06 -18.56 0.19
CA LEU A 418 38.03 -18.22 -0.79
C LEU A 418 37.89 -16.70 -0.89
N ASP A 419 37.87 -16.19 -2.12
CA ASP A 419 37.49 -14.81 -2.38
C ASP A 419 36.02 -14.64 -2.03
N ALA A 420 35.76 -13.88 -0.95
CA ALA A 420 34.45 -13.69 -0.34
C ALA A 420 33.40 -13.04 -1.26
N VAL A 421 33.71 -12.74 -2.52
CA VAL A 421 32.81 -12.06 -3.46
C VAL A 421 32.07 -13.05 -4.36
N ASP A 422 32.65 -14.22 -4.67
CA ASP A 422 32.11 -15.15 -5.68
C ASP A 422 31.81 -16.58 -5.15
N ALA A 423 32.08 -16.85 -3.87
CA ALA A 423 31.83 -18.16 -3.27
C ALA A 423 30.39 -18.30 -2.70
N PRO A 424 29.76 -19.49 -2.77
CA PRO A 424 28.47 -19.72 -2.14
C PRO A 424 28.56 -19.50 -0.62
N ILE A 425 27.53 -18.87 -0.05
CA ILE A 425 27.53 -18.41 1.36
C ILE A 425 27.80 -19.54 2.37
N GLU A 426 27.39 -20.76 2.05
CA GLU A 426 27.58 -21.96 2.87
C GLU A 426 29.07 -22.31 3.01
N GLU A 427 29.85 -22.17 1.94
CA GLU A 427 31.30 -22.41 1.95
C GLU A 427 32.04 -21.29 2.71
N VAL A 428 31.62 -20.03 2.52
CA VAL A 428 32.18 -18.88 3.26
C VAL A 428 31.90 -19.01 4.76
N LEU A 429 30.69 -19.44 5.13
CA LEU A 429 30.31 -19.67 6.53
C LEU A 429 31.11 -20.82 7.15
N SER A 430 31.33 -21.92 6.41
CA SER A 430 32.15 -23.04 6.87
C SER A 430 33.62 -22.63 7.10
N GLN A 431 34.19 -21.80 6.21
CA GLN A 431 35.52 -21.25 6.42
C GLN A 431 35.60 -20.30 7.62
N VAL A 432 34.57 -19.46 7.83
CA VAL A 432 34.45 -18.60 9.02
C VAL A 432 34.43 -19.45 10.30
N GLU A 433 33.67 -20.56 10.32
CA GLU A 433 33.61 -21.50 11.45
C GLU A 433 34.98 -22.14 11.75
N LEU A 434 35.70 -22.60 10.71
CA LEU A 434 37.04 -23.18 10.85
C LEU A 434 38.05 -22.14 11.39
N LYS A 435 38.03 -20.91 10.87
CA LYS A 435 38.89 -19.81 11.34
C LYS A 435 38.61 -19.43 12.78
N LEU A 436 37.34 -19.35 13.17
CA LEU A 436 36.93 -19.11 14.56
C LEU A 436 37.36 -20.26 15.48
N SER A 437 37.24 -21.50 15.04
CA SER A 437 37.67 -22.68 15.79
C SER A 437 39.20 -22.70 16.01
N LYS A 438 39.97 -22.31 14.99
CA LYS A 438 41.43 -22.13 15.10
C LYS A 438 41.79 -21.02 16.09
N LEU A 439 41.09 -19.89 16.07
CA LEU A 439 41.27 -18.79 17.03
C LEU A 439 40.91 -19.21 18.47
N ILE A 440 39.80 -19.92 18.67
CA ILE A 440 39.40 -20.41 20.00
C ILE A 440 40.46 -21.37 20.55
N SER A 441 40.99 -22.25 19.70
CA SER A 441 42.05 -23.19 20.06
C SER A 441 43.39 -22.49 20.36
N SER A 442 43.74 -21.43 19.61
CA SER A 442 45.00 -20.69 19.80
C SER A 442 44.98 -19.71 20.97
N THR A 443 43.81 -19.18 21.32
CA THR A 443 43.63 -18.27 22.46
C THR A 443 43.48 -19.00 23.79
N GLY A 444 43.36 -20.34 23.78
CA GLY A 444 43.15 -21.13 25.00
C GLY A 444 41.85 -20.76 25.70
N TRP A 445 40.83 -20.34 24.95
CA TRP A 445 39.56 -19.88 25.50
C TRP A 445 38.76 -21.09 26.00
N ASP A 446 39.10 -21.55 27.19
CA ASP A 446 38.42 -22.65 27.87
C ASP A 446 36.97 -22.23 28.17
N THR A 447 36.03 -22.96 27.58
CA THR A 447 34.58 -22.81 27.81
C THR A 447 34.17 -23.16 29.26
N GLY A 448 35.12 -23.55 30.12
CA GLY A 448 34.92 -23.84 31.54
C GLY A 448 35.06 -22.67 32.52
N ALA A 449 35.78 -21.59 32.22
CA ALA A 449 36.23 -20.66 33.28
C ALA A 449 35.30 -19.46 33.58
N ASN A 450 34.19 -19.29 32.86
CA ASN A 450 33.27 -18.17 33.12
C ASN A 450 31.78 -18.52 32.91
N LYS A 451 31.34 -19.66 33.44
CA LYS A 451 29.90 -19.88 33.65
C LYS A 451 29.42 -18.96 34.77
N ARG A 452 29.00 -17.76 34.40
CA ARG A 452 27.98 -17.06 35.17
C ARG A 452 26.74 -17.96 35.14
N VAL A 453 26.53 -18.74 36.19
CA VAL A 453 25.32 -19.56 36.33
C VAL A 453 24.17 -18.57 36.43
N VAL A 454 23.49 -18.36 35.31
CA VAL A 454 22.25 -17.58 35.27
C VAL A 454 21.24 -18.38 36.08
N PRO A 455 20.69 -17.83 37.18
CA PRO A 455 19.71 -18.54 37.99
C PRO A 455 18.51 -18.94 37.13
N ALA A 456 17.90 -20.09 37.41
CA ALA A 456 16.79 -20.63 36.63
C ALA A 456 15.61 -19.65 36.47
N SER A 457 15.48 -18.68 37.38
CA SER A 457 14.51 -17.58 37.29
C SER A 457 14.81 -16.59 36.15
N GLU A 458 16.08 -16.30 35.86
CA GLU A 458 16.46 -15.42 34.74
C GLU A 458 16.31 -16.15 33.40
N ALA A 459 16.65 -17.45 33.35
CA ALA A 459 16.43 -18.27 32.16
C ALA A 459 14.94 -18.41 31.83
N ALA A 460 14.09 -18.69 32.82
CA ALA A 460 12.64 -18.71 32.66
C ALA A 460 12.09 -17.34 32.23
N SER A 461 12.60 -16.24 32.80
CA SER A 461 12.19 -14.89 32.39
C SER A 461 12.59 -14.53 30.95
N PHE A 462 13.66 -15.15 30.44
CA PHE A 462 14.12 -14.95 29.06
C PHE A 462 13.29 -15.79 28.09
N GLU A 463 12.90 -17.00 28.49
CA GLU A 463 12.02 -17.89 27.75
C GLU A 463 10.60 -17.31 27.64
N ASP A 464 10.05 -16.77 28.74
CA ASP A 464 8.76 -16.05 28.71
C ASP A 464 8.81 -14.81 27.82
N ARG A 465 9.91 -14.03 27.87
CA ARG A 465 10.09 -12.86 26.98
C ARG A 465 10.26 -13.23 25.51
N LEU A 466 10.79 -14.42 25.23
CA LEU A 466 10.93 -14.94 23.88
C LEU A 466 9.58 -15.42 23.34
N LEU A 467 8.79 -16.10 24.19
CA LEU A 467 7.43 -16.53 23.87
C LEU A 467 6.49 -15.34 23.69
N ASP A 468 6.58 -14.30 24.52
CA ASP A 468 5.84 -13.04 24.34
C ASP A 468 6.21 -12.34 23.02
N LYS A 469 7.50 -12.29 22.66
CA LYS A 469 7.92 -11.72 21.37
C LYS A 469 7.46 -12.52 20.17
N ILE A 470 7.36 -13.85 20.29
CA ILE A 470 6.83 -14.72 19.24
C ILE A 470 5.29 -14.54 19.13
N ALA A 471 4.60 -14.37 20.25
CA ALA A 471 3.16 -14.06 20.29
C ALA A 471 2.84 -12.65 19.74
N ASP A 472 3.69 -11.65 20.00
CA ASP A 472 3.58 -10.30 19.44
C ASP A 472 3.84 -10.29 17.92
N MET A 473 4.77 -11.13 17.43
CA MET A 473 4.99 -11.30 15.98
C MET A 473 3.84 -12.03 15.27
N GLN A 474 3.11 -12.92 15.97
CA GLN A 474 1.97 -13.64 15.43
C GLN A 474 0.67 -12.83 15.49
N SER A 475 0.52 -11.92 16.45
CA SER A 475 -0.67 -11.07 16.63
C SER A 475 -0.59 -9.72 15.89
N GLY A 476 0.56 -9.36 15.32
CA GLY A 476 0.73 -8.13 14.54
C GLY A 476 0.75 -6.83 15.38
N LEU A 477 0.78 -6.93 16.71
CA LEU A 477 0.91 -5.77 17.60
C LEU A 477 2.36 -5.60 18.07
N VAL A 478 3.17 -4.87 17.30
CA VAL A 478 4.35 -4.20 17.86
C VAL A 478 4.22 -2.70 17.63
N ARG A 479 3.83 -1.98 18.68
CA ARG A 479 3.92 -0.52 18.77
C ARG A 479 5.35 -0.16 19.17
N VAL A 480 6.16 0.27 18.21
CA VAL A 480 7.49 0.84 18.49
C VAL A 480 7.30 2.23 19.10
N ARG A 481 7.74 2.40 20.36
CA ARG A 481 7.85 3.72 21.00
C ARG A 481 9.05 4.44 20.38
N ALA A 482 8.78 5.28 19.39
CA ALA A 482 9.76 6.21 18.82
C ALA A 482 10.12 7.29 19.87
N THR A 483 11.42 7.50 20.08
CA THR A 483 11.93 8.69 20.75
C THR A 483 11.80 9.88 19.80
N GLU A 484 11.06 10.89 20.24
CA GLU A 484 10.82 12.14 19.53
C GLU A 484 12.10 12.88 19.17
N GLY A 485 12.25 13.20 17.88
CA GLY A 485 13.29 14.07 17.38
C GLY A 485 13.34 14.01 15.86
N GLN A 486 12.47 14.79 15.21
CA GLN A 486 12.27 14.95 13.75
C GLN A 486 11.34 13.92 13.11
N LEU A 487 10.11 14.34 12.84
CA LEU A 487 9.37 14.20 11.57
C LEU A 487 7.95 14.71 11.81
N GLN A 488 7.72 15.99 11.51
CA GLN A 488 6.40 16.58 11.35
C GLN A 488 6.16 16.77 9.85
N GLN A 489 4.92 16.49 9.44
CA GLN A 489 4.31 16.66 8.11
C GLN A 489 4.39 15.47 7.15
N GLN A 490 3.56 14.47 7.41
CA GLN A 490 2.58 13.98 6.43
C GLN A 490 1.65 13.00 7.14
N GLU A 491 0.37 13.36 7.23
CA GLU A 491 -0.84 12.56 7.51
C GLU A 491 -1.85 13.42 8.28
N GLN A 492 -2.42 14.37 7.55
CA GLN A 492 -3.79 14.85 7.76
C GLN A 492 -4.42 14.87 6.37
N ASP A 493 -5.68 14.40 6.34
CA ASP A 493 -6.58 14.28 5.19
C ASP A 493 -6.52 12.93 4.48
N ASP A 494 -7.24 11.94 5.04
CA ASP A 494 -8.12 11.04 4.28
C ASP A 494 -8.98 10.22 5.27
N MET A 495 -9.93 10.90 5.91
CA MET A 495 -11.10 10.30 6.56
C MET A 495 -12.19 11.37 6.67
N ALA A 496 -12.99 11.52 5.61
CA ALA A 496 -14.36 12.05 5.70
C ALA A 496 -15.13 11.78 4.39
N ASN A 497 -16.23 11.03 4.55
CA ASN A 497 -17.42 10.96 3.70
C ASN A 497 -17.38 10.00 2.50
N ASP A 498 -17.51 8.72 2.85
CA ASP A 498 -18.33 7.76 2.12
C ASP A 498 -19.78 7.93 2.61
N ASP A 499 -20.60 8.66 1.84
CA ASP A 499 -22.05 8.62 1.93
C ASP A 499 -22.56 8.07 0.60
N GLY A 500 -23.00 6.81 0.65
CA GLY A 500 -23.84 6.23 -0.38
C GLY A 500 -25.24 6.81 -0.30
N GLU A 501 -25.79 7.20 -1.44
CA GLU A 501 -27.23 7.27 -1.64
C GLU A 501 -27.59 6.45 -2.88
N ASP A 502 -28.25 5.32 -2.60
CA ASP A 502 -29.17 4.65 -3.51
C ASP A 502 -30.29 5.62 -3.90
N GLU A 503 -30.51 5.85 -5.20
CA GLU A 503 -31.86 6.15 -5.71
C GLU A 503 -32.12 5.32 -6.97
N ASP A 504 -32.85 4.23 -6.73
CA ASP A 504 -33.70 3.54 -7.69
C ASP A 504 -34.95 4.41 -7.93
N ASP A 505 -35.13 4.94 -9.14
CA ASP A 505 -36.44 5.38 -9.63
C ASP A 505 -36.74 4.87 -11.05
N GLY A 506 -37.13 3.60 -11.14
CA GLY A 506 -37.93 3.14 -12.26
C GLY A 506 -39.21 3.96 -12.39
N SER A 507 -39.35 4.75 -13.46
CA SER A 507 -40.65 5.11 -14.01
C SER A 507 -40.79 4.64 -15.46
N PHE A 508 -41.50 3.53 -15.58
CA PHE A 508 -42.17 3.04 -16.77
C PHE A 508 -43.33 3.99 -17.12
N ASP A 509 -43.35 4.54 -18.33
CA ASP A 509 -44.62 4.88 -18.98
C ASP A 509 -44.60 4.48 -20.46
N GLU A 510 -45.36 3.43 -20.73
CA GLU A 510 -45.69 2.89 -22.03
C GLU A 510 -46.96 3.58 -22.55
N LYS A 511 -46.88 4.28 -23.69
CA LYS A 511 -48.05 4.46 -24.59
C LYS A 511 -47.67 4.90 -26.02
N ARG A 512 -47.78 3.91 -26.92
CA ARG A 512 -48.30 3.94 -28.31
C ARG A 512 -48.55 5.32 -28.95
N ALA A 513 -47.98 5.56 -30.14
CA ALA A 513 -48.66 5.32 -31.44
C ALA A 513 -47.89 5.91 -32.65
N SER A 514 -47.68 5.06 -33.66
CA SER A 514 -47.70 5.31 -35.12
C SER A 514 -46.89 6.48 -35.73
N GLY A 515 -45.98 6.13 -36.65
CA GLY A 515 -45.64 6.99 -37.80
C GLY A 515 -44.20 6.93 -38.30
N GLN A 516 -43.90 6.01 -39.21
CA GLN A 516 -42.82 6.17 -40.23
C GLN A 516 -43.26 7.24 -41.27
N PRO A 517 -42.41 7.75 -42.19
CA PRO A 517 -40.93 7.76 -42.32
C PRO A 517 -40.39 9.22 -42.45
N THR A 518 -39.09 9.57 -42.42
CA THR A 518 -38.07 9.48 -43.48
C THR A 518 -36.81 10.25 -43.04
N GLY A 519 -35.61 9.79 -43.44
CA GLY A 519 -34.52 10.69 -43.86
C GLY A 519 -33.38 10.99 -42.86
N GLY A 520 -32.25 10.32 -43.06
CA GLY A 520 -30.95 10.97 -43.30
C GLY A 520 -30.08 11.46 -42.13
N VAL A 521 -28.93 10.78 -41.95
CA VAL A 521 -27.55 11.34 -41.94
C VAL A 521 -27.06 12.14 -40.71
N ASP A 522 -25.82 11.79 -40.28
CA ASP A 522 -24.84 12.44 -39.37
C ASP A 522 -24.99 12.24 -37.85
N GLU A 523 -24.16 11.41 -37.20
CA GLU A 523 -22.80 11.69 -36.68
C GLU A 523 -22.76 12.67 -35.49
N ASP A 524 -22.83 12.15 -34.26
CA ASP A 524 -22.45 12.88 -33.04
C ASP A 524 -20.92 12.86 -32.85
N VAL A 525 -20.21 13.59 -33.71
CA VAL A 525 -18.82 14.00 -33.47
C VAL A 525 -18.84 15.32 -32.71
N TRP A 526 -18.24 15.30 -31.51
CA TRP A 526 -18.12 16.45 -30.60
C TRP A 526 -17.61 17.71 -31.33
N ASN A 527 -18.52 18.65 -31.58
CA ASN A 527 -18.27 19.74 -32.51
C ASN A 527 -17.22 20.75 -31.96
N ARG A 528 -16.23 21.13 -32.77
CA ARG A 528 -15.07 22.00 -32.43
C ARG A 528 -15.43 23.31 -31.72
N LYS A 529 -16.65 23.82 -31.92
CA LYS A 529 -17.19 25.01 -31.24
C LYS A 529 -17.44 24.77 -29.75
N HIS A 530 -17.90 23.58 -29.36
CA HIS A 530 -18.13 23.21 -27.95
C HIS A 530 -16.82 23.04 -27.18
N VAL A 531 -15.81 22.42 -27.78
CA VAL A 531 -14.45 22.34 -27.18
C VAL A 531 -13.85 23.74 -26.99
N LYS A 532 -13.97 24.61 -28.01
CA LYS A 532 -13.50 26.00 -27.89
C LYS A 532 -14.24 26.75 -26.79
N TYR A 533 -15.57 26.66 -26.73
CA TYR A 533 -16.37 27.34 -25.71
C TYR A 533 -15.97 26.91 -24.28
N ASN A 534 -15.79 25.59 -24.05
CA ASN A 534 -15.36 25.08 -22.75
C ASN A 534 -13.92 25.49 -22.40
N SER A 535 -12.99 25.45 -23.36
CA SER A 535 -11.62 25.91 -23.13
C SER A 535 -11.55 27.41 -22.78
N GLN A 536 -12.41 28.22 -23.41
CA GLN A 536 -12.45 29.66 -23.22
C GLN A 536 -13.06 30.02 -21.85
N GLN A 537 -14.08 29.27 -21.41
CA GLN A 537 -14.66 29.35 -20.07
C GLN A 537 -13.64 29.02 -18.96
N ILE A 538 -12.78 28.02 -19.20
CA ILE A 538 -11.72 27.63 -18.23
C ILE A 538 -10.66 28.73 -18.13
N ILE A 539 -10.21 29.30 -19.26
CA ILE A 539 -9.25 30.40 -19.28
C ILE A 539 -9.82 31.65 -18.61
N GLU A 540 -11.10 31.99 -18.85
CA GLU A 540 -11.76 33.10 -18.17
C GLU A 540 -11.85 32.90 -16.65
N LYS A 541 -12.11 31.68 -16.18
CA LYS A 541 -12.11 31.36 -14.75
C LYS A 541 -10.71 31.52 -14.13
N GLN A 542 -9.65 31.11 -14.83
CA GLN A 542 -8.27 31.29 -14.37
C GLN A 542 -7.88 32.78 -14.30
N LEU A 543 -8.19 33.56 -15.35
CA LEU A 543 -7.93 35.01 -15.36
C LEU A 543 -8.70 35.77 -14.28
N LYS A 544 -9.96 35.37 -13.98
CA LYS A 544 -10.71 35.93 -12.84
C LYS A 544 -10.07 35.59 -11.50
N LYS A 545 -9.51 34.38 -11.35
CA LYS A 545 -8.80 33.96 -10.14
C LYS A 545 -7.51 34.76 -9.93
N GLU A 546 -6.75 35.01 -10.98
CA GLU A 546 -5.54 35.84 -10.92
C GLU A 546 -5.84 37.31 -10.62
N ARG A 547 -6.89 37.89 -11.23
CA ARG A 547 -7.34 39.25 -10.90
C ARG A 547 -7.77 39.40 -9.43
N LYS A 548 -8.47 38.41 -8.86
CA LYS A 548 -8.80 38.39 -7.43
C LYS A 548 -7.54 38.30 -6.56
N LYS A 549 -6.54 37.52 -6.96
CA LYS A 549 -5.27 37.38 -6.24
C LYS A 549 -4.45 38.67 -6.26
N ALA A 550 -4.43 39.38 -7.39
CA ALA A 550 -3.79 40.69 -7.53
C ALA A 550 -4.50 41.78 -6.71
N ALA A 551 -5.83 41.79 -6.67
CA ALA A 551 -6.61 42.72 -5.86
C ALA A 551 -6.37 42.49 -4.34
N ALA A 552 -6.26 41.22 -3.91
CA ALA A 552 -5.93 40.88 -2.52
C ALA A 552 -4.51 41.32 -2.13
N ALA A 553 -3.54 41.21 -3.05
CA ALA A 553 -2.17 41.69 -2.82
C ALA A 553 -2.09 43.23 -2.73
N GLY A 554 -2.85 43.95 -3.56
CA GLY A 554 -2.93 45.42 -3.50
C GLY A 554 -3.59 45.95 -2.22
N ALA A 555 -4.62 45.27 -1.72
CA ALA A 555 -5.27 45.63 -0.45
C ALA A 555 -4.37 45.38 0.79
N GLY A 556 -3.46 44.40 0.72
CA GLY A 556 -2.48 44.13 1.77
C GLY A 556 -1.37 45.18 1.86
N ALA A 557 -0.98 45.79 0.73
CA ALA A 557 0.04 46.84 0.70
C ALA A 557 -0.48 48.19 1.24
N SER A 558 -1.77 48.48 1.05
CA SER A 558 -2.40 49.73 1.54
C SER A 558 -2.66 49.75 3.05
N ARG A 559 -2.62 48.59 3.73
CA ARG A 559 -2.75 48.49 5.20
C ARG A 559 -1.42 48.57 5.96
N LYS A 560 -0.29 48.72 5.26
CA LYS A 560 1.06 48.81 5.86
C LYS A 560 1.81 50.10 5.50
N ALA A 561 1.09 51.11 4.99
CA ALA A 561 1.58 52.48 4.82
C ALA A 561 0.90 53.41 5.82
#